data_AF-A0A821MFS3-F1
#
_entry.id   AF-A0A821MFS3-F1
#
_cell.length_a   1.000
_cell.length_b   1.000
_cell.length_c   1.000
_cell.angle_alpha   90.00
_cell.angle_beta   90.00
_cell.angle_gamma   90.00
#
_symmetry.space_group_name_H-M   'P 1'
#
loop_
_entity.id
_entity.type
_entity.pdbx_description
1 polymer ?
#
loop_
_entity_poly.entity_id
_entity_poly.type
_entity_poly.pdbx_seq_one_letter_code
_entity_poly.pdbx_strand_id
1 'polypeptide(L)'
;MSNLEKLTLYLPIKGRNTVIDGTYVQHDILYYTPQLHSFTFYICTYVKTVDLSYKLSTEDIQQTLTNIGQQHVTSIVNYIQGGIAACSIFSLPFEFDYVKHLGNEFPNIVFSYVTFLLVEDTNPFKHEFFIRISRSFPLLKYLRIFNIESQVLDGLMTFSSHNCLLHSIIEYLHLTRLDVRYAHRDYVEQFLNETKAFIPCLTEFEVSVDDLKAVTKNFTRKETRRNCARVERIDTLGLLVYLEDVFLYFPSLY
;
A
#
# COMPACT_ATOMS: atom_id res chain seq x y z
N MET A 1 -25.92 30.07 -2.37
CA MET A 1 -26.15 29.36 -1.09
C MET A 1 -26.52 27.93 -1.44
N SER A 2 -25.64 26.95 -1.21
CA SER A 2 -25.91 25.56 -1.58
C SER A 2 -26.71 24.88 -0.47
N ASN A 3 -27.83 24.24 -0.82
CA ASN A 3 -28.59 23.34 0.05
C ASN A 3 -27.91 21.96 0.17
N LEU A 4 -26.58 21.94 0.27
CA LEU A 4 -25.79 20.72 0.25
C LEU A 4 -25.71 20.17 1.68
N GLU A 5 -26.49 19.12 1.95
CA GLU A 5 -26.54 18.48 3.27
C GLU A 5 -25.53 17.34 3.44
N LYS A 6 -25.11 16.73 2.33
CA LYS A 6 -24.15 15.61 2.32
C LYS A 6 -23.11 15.79 1.24
N LEU A 7 -21.84 15.53 1.57
CA LEU A 7 -20.73 15.61 0.65
C LEU A 7 -19.76 14.45 0.90
N THR A 8 -19.49 13.68 -0.15
CA THR A 8 -18.37 12.73 -0.19
C THR A 8 -17.31 13.30 -1.13
N LEU A 9 -16.11 13.57 -0.60
CA LEU A 9 -15.05 14.26 -1.34
C LEU A 9 -13.77 13.43 -1.39
N TYR A 10 -13.30 13.15 -2.60
CA TYR A 10 -11.93 12.71 -2.83
C TYR A 10 -11.12 13.85 -3.46
N LEU A 11 -10.00 14.24 -2.84
CA LEU A 11 -9.21 15.39 -3.27
C LEU A 11 -7.70 15.11 -3.27
N PRO A 12 -7.12 14.71 -4.41
CA PRO A 12 -5.68 14.58 -4.56
C PRO A 12 -5.06 15.92 -4.98
N ILE A 13 -4.11 16.45 -4.21
CA ILE A 13 -3.44 17.72 -4.51
C ILE A 13 -1.94 17.55 -4.58
N LYS A 14 -1.37 17.90 -5.74
CA LYS A 14 0.06 17.81 -6.01
C LYS A 14 0.72 19.19 -5.99
N GLY A 15 2.01 19.22 -5.64
CA GLY A 15 2.85 20.40 -5.82
C GLY A 15 2.61 21.53 -4.81
N ARG A 16 2.07 21.22 -3.62
CA ARG A 16 1.99 22.20 -2.54
C ARG A 16 3.30 22.23 -1.75
N ASN A 17 3.55 23.37 -1.11
CA ASN A 17 4.61 23.53 -0.11
C ASN A 17 4.11 23.25 1.31
N THR A 18 2.78 23.09 1.50
CA THR A 18 2.14 22.84 2.78
C THR A 18 1.05 21.77 2.65
N VAL A 19 0.81 21.05 3.74
CA VAL A 19 -0.32 20.12 3.84
C VAL A 19 -1.65 20.87 3.91
N ILE A 20 -2.73 20.18 3.54
CA ILE A 20 -4.08 20.60 3.96
C ILE A 20 -4.22 20.23 5.43
N ASP A 21 -4.52 21.21 6.26
CA ASP A 21 -4.79 21.05 7.69
C ASP A 21 -6.28 21.32 7.97
N GLY A 22 -6.69 21.21 9.24
CA GLY A 22 -8.05 21.55 9.65
C GLY A 22 -8.43 22.99 9.32
N THR A 23 -7.51 23.96 9.44
CA THR A 23 -7.76 25.36 9.10
C THR A 23 -8.21 25.53 7.65
N TYR A 24 -7.52 24.86 6.72
CA TYR A 24 -7.86 24.88 5.30
C TYR A 24 -9.25 24.26 5.06
N VAL A 25 -9.52 23.09 5.65
CA VAL A 25 -10.84 22.43 5.53
C VAL A 25 -11.96 23.34 6.05
N GLN A 26 -11.74 23.99 7.18
CA GLN A 26 -12.71 24.90 7.78
C GLN A 26 -13.02 26.10 6.88
N HIS A 27 -12.00 26.81 6.41
CA HIS A 27 -12.18 28.05 5.67
C HIS A 27 -12.57 27.84 4.21
N ASP A 28 -12.07 26.80 3.55
CA ASP A 28 -12.25 26.62 2.10
C ASP A 28 -13.38 25.66 1.75
N ILE A 29 -13.85 24.85 2.70
CA ILE A 29 -14.94 23.88 2.47
C ILE A 29 -16.12 24.17 3.39
N LEU A 30 -15.92 24.07 4.70
CA LEU A 30 -17.02 24.09 5.67
C LEU A 30 -17.69 25.47 5.77
N TYR A 31 -16.92 26.56 5.68
CA TYR A 31 -17.44 27.93 5.68
C TYR A 31 -18.49 28.17 4.57
N TYR A 32 -18.28 27.60 3.39
CA TYR A 32 -19.17 27.78 2.24
C TYR A 32 -20.32 26.76 2.19
N THR A 33 -20.31 25.77 3.09
CA THR A 33 -21.30 24.69 3.16
C THR A 33 -21.95 24.60 4.55
N PRO A 34 -22.61 25.67 5.05
CA PRO A 34 -23.12 25.72 6.42
C PRO A 34 -24.26 24.73 6.72
N GLN A 35 -24.90 24.17 5.68
CA GLN A 35 -25.94 23.15 5.83
C GLN A 35 -25.39 21.72 5.78
N LEU A 36 -24.06 21.55 5.69
CA LEU A 36 -23.45 20.24 5.57
C LEU A 36 -23.53 19.49 6.89
N HIS A 37 -24.37 18.45 6.91
CA HIS A 37 -24.57 17.58 8.08
C HIS A 37 -23.68 16.33 8.01
N SER A 38 -23.30 15.91 6.80
CA SER A 38 -22.45 14.74 6.59
C SER A 38 -21.32 15.10 5.63
N PHE A 39 -20.08 14.95 6.11
CA PHE A 39 -18.89 15.20 5.32
C PHE A 39 -17.93 14.02 5.43
N THR A 40 -17.94 13.18 4.39
CA THR A 40 -16.98 12.09 4.23
C THR A 40 -15.90 12.54 3.28
N PHE A 41 -14.63 12.40 3.65
CA PHE A 41 -13.56 12.80 2.74
C PHE A 41 -12.34 11.90 2.79
N TYR A 42 -11.60 11.93 1.69
CA TYR A 42 -10.23 11.46 1.58
C TYR A 42 -9.42 12.49 0.80
N ILE A 43 -8.64 13.27 1.53
CA ILE A 43 -7.76 14.31 1.00
C ILE A 43 -6.33 13.77 1.01
N CYS A 44 -5.64 13.82 -0.11
CA CYS A 44 -4.26 13.38 -0.23
C CYS A 44 -3.42 14.54 -0.77
N THR A 45 -2.45 15.01 0.00
CA THR A 45 -1.57 16.12 -0.37
C THR A 45 -0.13 15.63 -0.54
N TYR A 46 0.51 16.03 -1.64
CA TYR A 46 1.93 15.78 -1.88
C TYR A 46 2.72 17.07 -1.63
N VAL A 47 3.57 17.05 -0.62
CA VAL A 47 4.37 18.19 -0.18
C VAL A 47 5.83 17.94 -0.50
N LYS A 48 6.49 18.90 -1.16
CA LYS A 48 7.95 18.87 -1.30
C LYS A 48 8.59 19.25 0.02
N THR A 49 9.34 18.35 0.63
CA THR A 49 10.10 18.63 1.86
C THR A 49 11.41 19.29 1.47
N VAL A 50 11.46 20.63 1.52
CA VAL A 50 12.66 21.42 1.21
C VAL A 50 13.65 21.38 2.38
N ASP A 51 13.17 21.12 3.59
CA ASP A 51 13.98 21.07 4.81
C ASP A 51 13.64 19.83 5.63
N LEU A 52 14.63 18.94 5.81
CA LEU A 52 14.48 17.67 6.54
C LEU A 52 14.42 17.87 8.06
N SER A 53 14.63 19.09 8.55
CA SER A 53 14.70 19.39 9.98
C SER A 53 13.34 19.33 10.71
N TYR A 54 12.23 19.46 9.98
CA TYR A 54 10.88 19.32 10.55
C TYR A 54 10.08 18.26 9.79
N LYS A 55 10.02 17.05 10.37
CA LYS A 55 9.14 15.99 9.89
C LYS A 55 7.73 16.26 10.43
N LEU A 56 6.77 16.50 9.54
CA LEU A 56 5.35 16.44 9.89
C LEU A 56 5.02 15.07 10.48
N SER A 57 4.36 15.07 11.63
CA SER A 57 3.80 13.88 12.25
C SER A 57 2.32 13.72 11.91
N THR A 58 1.84 12.48 12.00
CA THR A 58 0.43 12.12 11.86
C THR A 58 -0.41 12.84 12.92
N GLU A 59 0.12 12.94 14.14
CA GLU A 59 -0.49 13.54 15.32
C GLU A 59 -0.72 15.04 15.14
N ASP A 60 0.27 15.77 14.62
CA ASP A 60 0.16 17.21 14.38
C ASP A 60 -1.01 17.51 13.42
N ILE A 61 -1.12 16.75 12.34
CA ILE A 61 -2.20 16.90 11.36
C ILE A 61 -3.56 16.56 11.98
N GLN A 62 -3.66 15.45 12.70
CA GLN A 62 -4.91 15.07 13.37
C GLN A 62 -5.37 16.13 14.37
N GLN A 63 -4.43 16.71 15.12
CA GLN A 63 -4.76 17.76 16.07
C GLN A 63 -5.41 18.98 15.40
N THR A 64 -4.94 19.37 14.21
CA THR A 64 -5.53 20.51 13.47
C THR A 64 -7.00 20.26 13.10
N LEU A 65 -7.38 19.01 12.82
CA LEU A 65 -8.73 18.62 12.43
C LEU A 65 -9.63 18.46 13.64
N THR A 66 -9.10 17.90 14.72
CA THR A 66 -9.81 17.81 16.01
C THR A 66 -10.17 19.21 16.53
N ASN A 67 -9.27 20.19 16.35
CA ASN A 67 -9.50 21.58 16.78
C ASN A 67 -10.68 22.27 16.07
N ILE A 68 -11.09 21.80 14.88
CA ILE A 68 -12.26 22.32 14.15
C ILE A 68 -13.52 21.46 14.39
N GLY A 69 -13.50 20.56 15.38
CA GLY A 69 -14.64 19.73 15.78
C GLY A 69 -14.81 18.44 14.98
N GLN A 70 -13.86 18.07 14.12
CA GLN A 70 -13.91 16.81 13.36
C GLN A 70 -13.34 15.66 14.21
N GLN A 71 -14.22 14.88 14.86
CA GLN A 71 -13.83 13.84 15.82
C GLN A 71 -13.59 12.45 15.21
N HIS A 72 -14.00 12.24 13.96
CA HIS A 72 -13.90 10.95 13.26
C HIS A 72 -12.99 11.06 12.04
N VAL A 73 -11.78 11.55 12.26
CA VAL A 73 -10.78 11.75 11.22
C VAL A 73 -9.47 11.11 11.65
N THR A 74 -8.74 10.57 10.69
CA THR A 74 -7.37 10.11 10.89
C THR A 74 -6.50 10.58 9.73
N SER A 75 -5.21 10.36 9.87
CA SER A 75 -4.23 10.72 8.86
C SER A 75 -3.14 9.67 8.75
N ILE A 76 -2.44 9.70 7.62
CA ILE A 76 -1.26 8.90 7.33
C ILE A 76 -0.27 9.85 6.68
N VAL A 77 0.90 10.02 7.30
CA VAL A 77 2.02 10.74 6.71
C VAL A 77 3.07 9.71 6.31
N ASN A 78 3.50 9.78 5.06
CA ASN A 78 4.52 8.91 4.54
C ASN A 78 5.56 9.70 3.75
N TYR A 79 6.84 9.39 3.97
CA TYR A 79 7.96 10.02 3.28
C TYR A 79 8.40 9.10 2.15
N ILE A 80 8.10 9.51 0.93
CA ILE A 80 8.39 8.75 -0.28
C ILE A 80 9.66 9.28 -0.97
N GLN A 81 10.09 8.60 -2.03
CA GLN A 81 11.32 8.98 -2.74
C GLN A 81 11.26 10.40 -3.32
N GLY A 82 12.43 11.02 -3.43
CA GLY A 82 12.57 12.37 -4.02
C GLY A 82 12.23 13.52 -3.07
N GLY A 83 12.22 13.28 -1.75
CA GLY A 83 11.95 14.33 -0.77
C GLY A 83 10.50 14.83 -0.83
N ILE A 84 9.56 13.89 -1.02
CA ILE A 84 8.13 14.19 -1.06
C ILE A 84 7.49 13.51 0.15
N ALA A 85 6.67 14.27 0.89
CA ALA A 85 5.77 13.72 1.89
C ALA A 85 4.37 13.58 1.27
N ALA A 86 3.81 12.38 1.32
CA ALA A 86 2.41 12.10 1.02
C ALA A 86 1.63 12.14 2.34
N CYS A 87 0.72 13.10 2.46
CA CYS A 87 -0.15 13.27 3.61
C CYS A 87 -1.59 12.93 3.21
N SER A 88 -2.10 11.82 3.72
CA SER A 88 -3.48 11.38 3.55
C SER A 88 -4.27 11.74 4.80
N ILE A 89 -5.44 12.35 4.65
CA ILE A 89 -6.37 12.70 5.72
C ILE A 89 -7.75 12.23 5.31
N PHE A 90 -8.43 11.51 6.18
CA PHE A 90 -9.72 10.92 5.82
C PHE A 90 -10.67 10.71 7.00
N SER A 91 -11.95 10.74 6.69
CA SER A 91 -13.03 10.43 7.62
C SER A 91 -13.08 8.94 7.95
N LEU A 92 -13.60 8.61 9.14
CA LEU A 92 -13.91 7.26 9.59
C LEU A 92 -15.43 7.08 9.76
N PRO A 93 -15.99 5.91 9.37
CA PRO A 93 -15.32 4.80 8.70
C PRO A 93 -14.81 5.18 7.30
N PHE A 94 -13.72 4.55 6.86
CA PHE A 94 -13.16 4.83 5.53
C PHE A 94 -14.03 4.19 4.45
N GLU A 95 -14.58 4.99 3.54
CA GLU A 95 -15.57 4.53 2.54
C GLU A 95 -15.03 4.44 1.11
N PHE A 96 -13.75 4.73 0.88
CA PHE A 96 -13.16 4.71 -0.46
C PHE A 96 -12.58 3.33 -0.79
N ASP A 97 -12.49 3.04 -2.08
CA ASP A 97 -12.04 1.75 -2.62
C ASP A 97 -10.54 1.66 -2.84
N TYR A 98 -9.77 2.72 -2.55
CA TYR A 98 -8.32 2.71 -2.64
C TYR A 98 -7.62 3.56 -1.59
N VAL A 99 -6.37 3.16 -1.32
CA VAL A 99 -5.39 3.94 -0.54
C VAL A 99 -4.09 3.98 -1.33
N LYS A 100 -3.46 5.16 -1.40
CA LYS A 100 -2.18 5.35 -2.09
C LYS A 100 -1.10 5.86 -1.13
N HIS A 101 0.14 5.46 -1.41
CA HIS A 101 1.35 5.85 -0.69
C HIS A 101 1.31 5.50 0.80
N LEU A 102 0.85 4.28 1.11
CA LEU A 102 0.91 3.74 2.45
C LEU A 102 2.35 3.31 2.79
N GLY A 103 2.91 3.82 3.88
CA GLY A 103 4.24 3.47 4.38
C GLY A 103 4.20 2.43 5.51
N ASN A 104 5.35 2.12 6.11
CA ASN A 104 5.49 1.18 7.23
C ASN A 104 4.64 1.57 8.44
N GLU A 105 4.49 2.88 8.64
CA GLU A 105 3.69 3.49 9.70
C GLU A 105 2.31 3.84 9.16
N PHE A 106 1.31 3.08 9.63
CA PHE A 106 -0.09 3.33 9.31
C PHE A 106 -0.97 2.86 10.48
N PRO A 107 -2.15 3.48 10.68
CA PRO A 107 -2.99 3.19 11.84
C PRO A 107 -3.59 1.78 11.76
N ASN A 108 -3.84 1.18 12.91
CA ASN A 108 -4.47 -0.14 13.02
C ASN A 108 -5.99 -0.04 12.77
N ILE A 109 -6.37 0.19 11.51
CA ILE A 109 -7.74 0.40 11.06
C ILE A 109 -8.06 -0.66 10.00
N VAL A 110 -9.30 -1.16 10.02
CA VAL A 110 -9.80 -2.04 8.97
C VAL A 110 -10.42 -1.18 7.86
N PHE A 111 -9.81 -1.24 6.67
CA PHE A 111 -10.25 -0.58 5.46
C PHE A 111 -11.17 -1.51 4.66
N SER A 112 -12.41 -1.67 5.14
CA SER A 112 -13.35 -2.69 4.66
C SER A 112 -13.72 -2.58 3.17
N TYR A 113 -13.60 -1.40 2.56
CA TYR A 113 -13.97 -1.18 1.15
C TYR A 113 -12.78 -1.11 0.20
N VAL A 114 -11.55 -1.08 0.71
CA VAL A 114 -10.36 -0.89 -0.12
C VAL A 114 -10.05 -2.16 -0.90
N THR A 115 -10.03 -2.00 -2.21
CA THR A 115 -9.68 -3.05 -3.18
C THR A 115 -8.36 -2.76 -3.90
N PHE A 116 -7.88 -1.51 -3.89
CA PHE A 116 -6.58 -1.13 -4.45
C PHE A 116 -5.68 -0.47 -3.41
N LEU A 117 -4.46 -0.97 -3.27
CA LEU A 117 -3.45 -0.44 -2.36
C LEU A 117 -2.11 -0.22 -3.09
N LEU A 118 -1.59 0.99 -2.99
CA LEU A 118 -0.20 1.32 -3.34
C LEU A 118 0.59 1.54 -2.06
N VAL A 119 1.60 0.69 -1.82
CA VAL A 119 2.56 0.83 -0.73
C VAL A 119 3.88 1.37 -1.26
N GLU A 120 4.46 2.33 -0.55
CA GLU A 120 5.73 2.97 -0.90
C GLU A 120 6.38 3.48 0.38
N ASP A 121 7.70 3.30 0.54
CA ASP A 121 8.44 3.83 1.69
C ASP A 121 9.93 3.90 1.33
N THR A 122 10.67 4.77 2.00
CA THR A 122 12.13 4.82 1.96
C THR A 122 12.80 3.69 2.75
N ASN A 123 12.09 3.06 3.69
CA ASN A 123 12.57 1.94 4.49
C ASN A 123 12.00 0.62 3.95
N PRO A 124 12.73 -0.51 4.05
CA PRO A 124 12.23 -1.79 3.56
C PRO A 124 10.98 -2.26 4.32
N PHE A 125 10.03 -2.85 3.59
CA PHE A 125 8.84 -3.45 4.20
C PHE A 125 9.17 -4.84 4.73
N LYS A 126 9.03 -5.07 6.03
CA LYS A 126 9.26 -6.40 6.63
C LYS A 126 8.08 -7.34 6.39
N HIS A 127 8.27 -8.63 6.61
CA HIS A 127 7.19 -9.64 6.51
C HIS A 127 5.94 -9.28 7.34
N GLU A 128 6.15 -8.78 8.56
CA GLU A 128 5.08 -8.34 9.46
C GLU A 128 4.24 -7.19 8.91
N PHE A 129 4.81 -6.33 8.06
CA PHE A 129 4.08 -5.26 7.39
C PHE A 129 2.98 -5.87 6.51
N PHE A 130 3.31 -6.88 5.71
CA PHE A 130 2.35 -7.51 4.81
C PHE A 130 1.29 -8.34 5.55
N ILE A 131 1.59 -8.85 6.75
CA ILE A 131 0.57 -9.44 7.65
C ILE A 131 -0.39 -8.35 8.16
N ARG A 132 0.13 -7.17 8.53
CA ARG A 132 -0.73 -6.04 8.92
C ARG A 132 -1.60 -5.59 7.76
N ILE A 133 -1.06 -5.56 6.54
CA ILE A 133 -1.84 -5.26 5.33
C ILE A 133 -2.95 -6.30 5.12
N SER A 134 -2.67 -7.60 5.15
CA SER A 134 -3.73 -8.61 4.93
C SER A 134 -4.87 -8.52 5.93
N ARG A 135 -4.59 -8.14 7.18
CA ARG A 135 -5.61 -7.91 8.23
C ARG A 135 -6.38 -6.60 8.05
N SER A 136 -5.68 -5.55 7.62
CA SER A 136 -6.26 -4.20 7.50
C SER A 136 -7.05 -4.04 6.20
N PHE A 137 -6.75 -4.82 5.17
CA PHE A 137 -7.34 -4.72 3.83
C PHE A 137 -7.95 -6.06 3.38
N PRO A 138 -9.05 -6.51 4.03
CA PRO A 138 -9.59 -7.86 3.82
C PRO A 138 -10.11 -8.10 2.40
N LEU A 139 -10.52 -7.05 1.67
CA LEU A 139 -11.03 -7.16 0.29
C LEU A 139 -9.99 -6.74 -0.77
N LEU A 140 -8.71 -6.72 -0.43
CA LEU A 140 -7.66 -6.25 -1.34
C LEU A 140 -7.59 -7.11 -2.61
N LYS A 141 -7.79 -6.48 -3.76
CA LYS A 141 -7.73 -7.10 -5.09
C LYS A 141 -6.46 -6.74 -5.86
N TYR A 142 -5.93 -5.55 -5.66
CA TYR A 142 -4.73 -5.08 -6.32
C TYR A 142 -3.76 -4.46 -5.32
N LEU A 143 -2.60 -5.08 -5.17
CA LEU A 143 -1.46 -4.57 -4.41
C LEU A 143 -0.34 -4.12 -5.36
N ARG A 144 0.10 -2.88 -5.23
CA ARG A 144 1.28 -2.34 -5.90
C ARG A 144 2.33 -1.97 -4.88
N ILE A 145 3.56 -2.44 -5.08
CA ILE A 145 4.69 -2.23 -4.18
C ILE A 145 5.75 -1.39 -4.89
N PHE A 146 6.10 -0.26 -4.30
CA PHE A 146 7.20 0.58 -4.75
C PHE A 146 8.22 0.69 -3.62
N ASN A 147 9.24 -0.15 -3.64
CA ASN A 147 10.28 -0.16 -2.61
C ASN A 147 11.49 -0.91 -3.12
N ILE A 148 12.56 -0.20 -3.47
CA ILE A 148 13.78 -0.82 -4.01
C ILE A 148 14.72 -1.35 -2.92
N GLU A 149 14.41 -1.10 -1.64
CA GLU A 149 15.23 -1.53 -0.52
C GLU A 149 15.04 -3.01 -0.23
N SER A 150 16.16 -3.69 0.04
CA SER A 150 16.17 -5.10 0.43
C SER A 150 15.58 -5.28 1.82
N GLN A 151 14.84 -6.39 2.00
CA GLN A 151 14.33 -6.78 3.31
C GLN A 151 15.46 -7.25 4.25
N VAL A 152 16.68 -7.44 3.74
CA VAL A 152 17.85 -7.86 4.51
C VAL A 152 18.54 -6.64 5.12
N LEU A 153 18.12 -6.27 6.32
CA LEU A 153 18.91 -5.47 7.25
C LEU A 153 18.94 -6.16 8.63
N ASP A 154 20.18 -6.53 8.98
CA ASP A 154 20.74 -7.10 10.21
C ASP A 154 20.56 -8.60 10.51
N GLY A 155 21.66 -9.32 10.27
CA GLY A 155 22.01 -10.62 10.85
C GLY A 155 22.27 -10.58 12.36
N LEU A 156 21.45 -9.85 13.13
CA LEU A 156 21.39 -9.94 14.58
C LEU A 156 19.94 -10.16 14.98
N MET A 157 19.59 -11.44 15.08
CA MET A 157 18.41 -11.95 15.76
C MET A 157 18.31 -11.34 17.17
N THR A 158 17.57 -10.24 17.32
CA THR A 158 17.01 -9.88 18.62
C THR A 158 15.74 -10.69 18.79
N PHE A 159 15.91 -11.87 19.42
CA PHE A 159 14.83 -12.72 19.89
C PHE A 159 14.03 -11.95 20.96
N SER A 160 13.07 -11.14 20.53
CA SER A 160 12.01 -10.60 21.39
C SER A 160 10.67 -11.21 20.98
N SER A 161 9.71 -11.15 21.88
CA SER A 161 8.47 -11.95 21.99
C SER A 161 7.46 -11.88 20.81
N HIS A 162 7.84 -11.41 19.63
CA HIS A 162 7.02 -11.32 18.41
C HIS A 162 7.23 -12.48 17.42
N ASN A 163 7.99 -13.53 17.79
CA ASN A 163 8.34 -14.70 16.97
C ASN A 163 7.16 -15.47 16.33
N CYS A 164 5.91 -15.24 16.75
CA CYS A 164 4.73 -15.89 16.17
C CYS A 164 4.38 -15.34 14.77
N LEU A 165 4.60 -14.04 14.53
CA LEU A 165 4.26 -13.43 13.23
C LEU A 165 5.32 -13.70 12.15
N LEU A 166 6.59 -13.92 12.53
CA LEU A 166 7.66 -14.25 11.59
C LEU A 166 7.44 -15.57 10.84
N HIS A 167 6.65 -16.48 11.42
CA HIS A 167 6.30 -17.77 10.82
C HIS A 167 4.87 -17.81 10.28
N SER A 168 4.14 -16.70 10.38
CA SER A 168 2.77 -16.64 9.86
C SER A 168 2.81 -16.47 8.34
N ILE A 169 2.03 -17.29 7.63
CA ILE A 169 1.84 -17.13 6.19
C ILE A 169 1.00 -15.88 5.95
N ILE A 170 1.39 -15.06 4.97
CA ILE A 170 0.59 -13.91 4.56
C ILE A 170 -0.55 -14.42 3.68
N GLU A 171 -1.79 -14.20 4.10
CA GLU A 171 -2.98 -14.65 3.37
C GLU A 171 -3.66 -13.48 2.64
N TYR A 172 -3.66 -13.53 1.30
CA TYR A 172 -4.36 -12.58 0.47
C TYR A 172 -5.42 -13.31 -0.37
N LEU A 173 -6.57 -13.57 0.24
CA LEU A 173 -7.63 -14.42 -0.34
C LEU A 173 -8.30 -13.80 -1.58
N HIS A 174 -8.25 -12.48 -1.73
CA HIS A 174 -8.91 -11.75 -2.81
C HIS A 174 -7.95 -11.06 -3.79
N LEU A 175 -6.63 -11.18 -3.56
CA LEU A 175 -5.64 -10.49 -4.38
C LEU A 175 -5.56 -11.16 -5.75
N THR A 176 -6.02 -10.44 -6.77
CA THR A 176 -6.01 -10.88 -8.18
C THR A 176 -4.85 -10.28 -8.95
N ARG A 177 -4.35 -9.11 -8.54
CA ARG A 177 -3.25 -8.41 -9.21
C ARG A 177 -2.16 -8.01 -8.22
N LEU A 178 -0.92 -8.35 -8.56
CA LEU A 178 0.27 -7.96 -7.80
C LEU A 178 1.26 -7.26 -8.74
N ASP A 179 1.63 -6.01 -8.43
CA ASP A 179 2.67 -5.26 -9.16
C ASP A 179 3.87 -5.01 -8.26
N VAL A 180 4.99 -5.61 -8.62
CA VAL A 180 6.29 -5.54 -7.95
C VAL A 180 7.40 -5.12 -8.93
N ARG A 181 7.06 -4.50 -10.06
CA ARG A 181 8.05 -4.07 -11.09
C ARG A 181 9.05 -3.05 -10.59
N TYR A 182 8.69 -2.30 -9.54
CA TYR A 182 9.50 -1.26 -8.92
C TYR A 182 9.88 -1.62 -7.48
N ALA A 183 9.92 -2.91 -7.18
CA ALA A 183 10.23 -3.42 -5.86
C ALA A 183 11.50 -4.27 -5.90
N HIS A 184 12.20 -4.37 -4.77
CA HIS A 184 13.31 -5.30 -4.61
C HIS A 184 12.85 -6.76 -4.78
N ARG A 185 13.74 -7.62 -5.29
CA ARG A 185 13.45 -9.06 -5.51
C ARG A 185 12.99 -9.83 -4.27
N ASP A 186 13.30 -9.36 -3.07
CA ASP A 186 12.87 -10.01 -1.82
C ASP A 186 11.34 -10.01 -1.69
N TYR A 187 10.67 -8.97 -2.19
CA TYR A 187 9.21 -8.92 -2.23
C TYR A 187 8.67 -9.96 -3.21
N VAL A 188 9.29 -10.13 -4.38
CA VAL A 188 8.96 -11.21 -5.33
C VAL A 188 9.06 -12.58 -4.66
N GLU A 189 10.17 -12.84 -3.97
CA GLU A 189 10.39 -14.06 -3.19
C GLU A 189 9.30 -14.26 -2.12
N GLN A 190 8.94 -13.20 -1.38
CA GLN A 190 7.96 -13.29 -0.31
C GLN A 190 6.56 -13.66 -0.81
N PHE A 191 6.11 -13.08 -1.92
CA PHE A 191 4.77 -13.33 -2.46
C PHE A 191 4.70 -14.62 -3.29
N LEU A 192 5.76 -15.01 -3.98
CA LEU A 192 5.74 -16.25 -4.77
C LEU A 192 5.96 -17.51 -3.93
N ASN A 193 6.74 -17.43 -2.85
CA ASN A 193 7.06 -18.59 -2.03
C ASN A 193 5.86 -19.02 -1.16
N GLU A 194 5.36 -20.23 -1.39
CA GLU A 194 4.17 -20.77 -0.73
C GLU A 194 4.34 -20.97 0.78
N THR A 195 5.57 -21.01 1.29
CA THR A 195 5.83 -21.06 2.74
C THR A 195 5.74 -19.70 3.41
N LYS A 196 5.69 -18.62 2.61
CA LYS A 196 5.62 -17.22 3.09
C LYS A 196 4.29 -16.56 2.79
N ALA A 197 3.66 -16.89 1.65
CA ALA A 197 2.40 -16.29 1.25
C ALA A 197 1.45 -17.31 0.62
N PHE A 198 0.16 -17.12 0.87
CA PHE A 198 -0.93 -17.84 0.22
C PHE A 198 -1.81 -16.83 -0.53
N ILE A 199 -1.75 -16.91 -1.87
CA ILE A 199 -2.43 -15.95 -2.76
C ILE A 199 -3.25 -16.74 -3.78
N PRO A 200 -4.36 -17.37 -3.36
CA PRO A 200 -5.07 -18.33 -4.19
C PRO A 200 -5.69 -17.71 -5.44
N CYS A 201 -5.90 -16.39 -5.49
CA CYS A 201 -6.64 -15.73 -6.57
C CYS A 201 -5.76 -14.92 -7.53
N LEU A 202 -4.43 -15.04 -7.45
CA LEU A 202 -3.52 -14.27 -8.29
C LEU A 202 -3.67 -14.65 -9.76
N THR A 203 -4.14 -13.72 -10.59
CA THR A 203 -4.33 -13.89 -12.05
C THR A 203 -3.45 -12.94 -12.86
N GLU A 204 -3.10 -11.76 -12.32
CA GLU A 204 -2.25 -10.77 -12.96
C GLU A 204 -0.98 -10.52 -12.12
N PHE A 205 0.19 -10.71 -12.73
CA PHE A 205 1.46 -10.49 -12.04
C PHE A 205 2.40 -9.61 -12.85
N GLU A 206 2.80 -8.47 -12.26
CA GLU A 206 3.71 -7.53 -12.91
C GLU A 206 5.05 -7.54 -12.20
N VAL A 207 6.11 -7.94 -12.91
CA VAL A 207 7.43 -8.24 -12.31
C VAL A 207 8.55 -8.06 -13.33
N SER A 208 9.77 -7.78 -12.88
CA SER A 208 10.95 -7.87 -13.74
C SER A 208 11.23 -9.33 -14.15
N VAL A 209 11.60 -9.56 -15.42
CA VAL A 209 11.98 -10.92 -15.88
C VAL A 209 13.14 -11.47 -15.06
N ASP A 210 14.11 -10.61 -14.73
CA ASP A 210 15.34 -11.03 -14.04
C ASP A 210 15.05 -11.44 -12.60
N ASP A 211 14.20 -10.68 -11.89
CA ASP A 211 13.80 -11.03 -10.53
C ASP A 211 12.95 -12.30 -10.50
N LEU A 212 12.03 -12.45 -11.47
CA LEU A 212 11.22 -13.65 -11.60
C LEU A 212 12.11 -14.89 -11.85
N LYS A 213 13.08 -14.81 -12.76
CA LYS A 213 14.05 -15.89 -13.00
C LYS A 213 14.89 -16.18 -11.76
N ALA A 214 15.37 -15.15 -11.06
CA ALA A 214 16.18 -15.34 -9.86
C ALA A 214 15.41 -16.08 -8.76
N VAL A 215 14.19 -15.63 -8.44
CA VAL A 215 13.34 -16.19 -7.38
C VAL A 215 12.89 -17.62 -7.70
N THR A 216 12.52 -17.87 -8.96
CA THR A 216 12.10 -19.20 -9.42
C THR A 216 13.27 -20.15 -9.71
N LYS A 217 14.52 -19.68 -9.60
CA LYS A 217 15.73 -20.38 -10.04
C LYS A 217 15.61 -20.88 -11.48
N ASN A 218 15.32 -19.96 -12.40
CA ASN A 218 14.98 -20.24 -13.80
C ASN A 218 13.84 -21.26 -13.90
N PHE A 219 12.75 -21.04 -13.16
CA PHE A 219 11.56 -21.92 -13.21
C PHE A 219 11.85 -23.38 -12.80
N THR A 220 12.72 -23.61 -11.81
CA THR A 220 12.99 -24.97 -11.28
C THR A 220 12.58 -25.15 -9.81
N ARG A 221 12.42 -24.07 -9.05
CA ARG A 221 12.08 -24.07 -7.62
C ARG A 221 10.60 -24.35 -7.31
N LYS A 222 10.29 -25.53 -6.74
CA LYS A 222 8.90 -25.99 -6.55
C LYS A 222 8.06 -25.11 -5.63
N GLU A 223 8.66 -24.53 -4.59
CA GLU A 223 7.97 -23.74 -3.57
C GLU A 223 7.31 -22.46 -4.12
N THR A 224 7.71 -22.01 -5.31
CA THR A 224 7.12 -20.82 -5.94
C THR A 224 6.02 -21.14 -6.95
N ARG A 225 5.82 -22.42 -7.30
CA ARG A 225 4.89 -22.84 -8.36
C ARG A 225 3.43 -22.59 -8.00
N ARG A 226 3.04 -22.86 -6.76
CA ARG A 226 1.64 -22.83 -6.33
C ARG A 226 0.99 -21.46 -6.53
N ASN A 227 1.67 -20.38 -6.12
CA ASN A 227 1.17 -19.02 -6.29
C ASN A 227 1.27 -18.52 -7.75
N CYS A 228 2.10 -19.15 -8.59
CA CYS A 228 2.20 -18.84 -10.03
C CYS A 228 1.11 -19.54 -10.86
N ALA A 229 0.60 -20.69 -10.42
CA ALA A 229 -0.18 -21.60 -11.26
C ALA A 229 -1.44 -20.99 -11.91
N ARG A 230 -2.05 -20.00 -11.25
CA ARG A 230 -3.29 -19.35 -11.68
C ARG A 230 -3.07 -18.01 -12.40
N VAL A 231 -1.82 -17.60 -12.60
CA VAL A 231 -1.50 -16.35 -13.30
C VAL A 231 -1.81 -16.53 -14.78
N GLU A 232 -2.77 -15.74 -15.26
CA GLU A 232 -3.28 -15.69 -16.63
C GLU A 232 -2.62 -14.56 -17.44
N ARG A 233 -1.96 -13.62 -16.75
CA ARG A 233 -1.25 -12.50 -17.38
C ARG A 233 0.00 -12.14 -16.59
N ILE A 234 1.13 -12.11 -17.27
CA ILE A 234 2.38 -11.54 -16.75
C ILE A 234 2.73 -10.30 -17.55
N ASP A 235 2.89 -9.16 -16.87
CA ASP A 235 3.45 -7.94 -17.46
C ASP A 235 4.90 -7.80 -17.00
N THR A 236 5.84 -7.96 -17.93
CA THR A 236 7.27 -7.90 -17.62
C THR A 236 7.96 -6.70 -18.23
N LEU A 237 8.84 -6.07 -17.45
CA LEU A 237 9.87 -5.16 -17.98
C LEU A 237 10.96 -6.01 -18.66
N GLY A 238 10.68 -6.54 -19.86
CA GLY A 238 11.60 -7.38 -20.62
C GLY A 238 10.90 -8.47 -21.44
N LEU A 239 11.66 -9.23 -22.23
CA LEU A 239 11.15 -10.35 -23.02
C LEU A 239 11.20 -11.65 -22.21
N LEU A 240 10.04 -12.25 -21.97
CA LEU A 240 9.94 -13.67 -21.57
C LEU A 240 10.23 -14.53 -22.80
N VAL A 241 11.44 -15.08 -22.87
CA VAL A 241 11.76 -16.10 -23.87
C VAL A 241 11.05 -17.39 -23.46
N TYR A 242 10.31 -17.99 -24.41
CA TYR A 242 9.61 -19.26 -24.23
C TYR A 242 10.61 -20.33 -23.77
N LEU A 243 10.45 -20.81 -22.55
CA LEU A 243 11.14 -21.99 -22.02
C LEU A 243 10.03 -22.98 -21.63
N GLU A 244 10.23 -24.27 -21.91
CA GLU A 244 9.28 -25.33 -21.52
C GLU A 244 8.96 -25.27 -20.02
N ASP A 245 9.93 -24.86 -19.20
CA ASP A 245 9.77 -24.72 -17.75
C ASP A 245 8.83 -23.57 -17.33
N VAL A 246 8.62 -22.55 -18.18
CA VAL A 246 7.67 -21.46 -17.91
C VAL A 246 6.23 -21.99 -17.88
N PHE A 247 5.91 -22.95 -18.76
CA PHE A 247 4.60 -23.60 -18.80
C PHE A 247 4.25 -24.30 -17.47
N LEU A 248 5.23 -24.92 -16.81
CA LEU A 248 5.04 -25.59 -15.53
C LEU A 248 4.75 -24.61 -14.38
N TYR A 249 5.14 -23.34 -14.51
CA TYR A 249 4.89 -22.30 -13.50
C TYR A 249 3.60 -21.55 -13.78
N PHE A 250 3.30 -21.35 -15.06
CA PHE A 250 2.21 -20.52 -15.53
C PHE A 250 1.36 -21.28 -16.54
N PRO A 251 0.72 -22.39 -16.12
CA PRO A 251 -0.10 -23.20 -17.03
C PRO A 251 -1.31 -22.43 -17.55
N SER A 252 -1.76 -21.38 -16.83
CA SER A 252 -2.92 -20.56 -17.21
C SER A 252 -2.59 -19.47 -18.25
N LEU A 253 -1.32 -19.29 -18.65
CA LEU A 253 -0.94 -18.38 -19.74
C LEU A 253 -1.22 -18.96 -21.13
N TYR A 254 -1.56 -20.24 -21.22
CA TYR A 254 -1.62 -21.03 -22.45
C TYR A 254 -2.96 -21.74 -22.64
#